data_AF-A0A5E4ID06-F1
#
_entry.id   AF-A0A5E4ID06-F1
#
_cell.length_a   1.000
_cell.length_b   1.000
_cell.length_c   1.000
_cell.angle_alpha   90.00
_cell.angle_beta   90.00
_cell.angle_gamma   90.00
#
_symmetry.space_group_name_H-M   'P 1'
#
loop_
_entity.id
_entity.type
_entity.pdbx_description
1 polymer ?
#
loop_
_entity_poly.entity_id
_entity_poly.type
_entity_poly.pdbx_seq_one_letter_code
_entity_poly.pdbx_strand_id
1 'polypeptide(L)'
;MALIISLMRGFDPGLGRLEAIIICILIVILISSAQAFPLHGGNGIVNATVYGIMKYEYGNGLYVDISASDVDVYEVELIDSDNNTYSGNSGPYRSTLHVFPTETENRGSIRDMLLFDVPKDIIVKRLRIAPSHSDPFCINWTGVTEVTGHNVTLRFYGATFEPNGMRWRQGNWNLDVNLTNSANQTAEYSSSDFVLADQFGWVYHGEEGDALKEIPARESLRFNVKVPFVSELSRPMAILFKGMNLDISAWA
;
A
#
# COMPACT_ATOMS: atom_id res chain seq x y z
N MET A 1 -34.58 14.25 49.08
CA MET A 1 -33.93 15.56 48.89
C MET A 1 -32.58 15.48 49.58
N ALA A 2 -31.50 15.91 48.91
CA ALA A 2 -30.10 15.86 49.35
C ALA A 2 -29.36 14.51 49.25
N LEU A 3 -29.00 14.07 48.02
CA LEU A 3 -27.72 13.36 47.79
C LEU A 3 -27.28 13.19 46.32
N ILE A 4 -27.76 14.00 45.36
CA ILE A 4 -27.33 13.87 43.94
C ILE A 4 -26.70 15.17 43.37
N ILE A 5 -26.70 16.28 44.12
CA ILE A 5 -26.23 17.59 43.63
C ILE A 5 -24.86 17.97 44.22
N SER A 6 -23.92 17.04 44.34
CA SER A 6 -22.57 17.36 44.85
C SER A 6 -21.40 16.79 44.05
N LEU A 7 -21.64 16.34 42.81
CA LEU A 7 -20.57 15.93 41.89
C LEU A 7 -20.38 16.90 40.70
N MET A 8 -21.03 18.07 40.71
CA MET A 8 -20.85 19.11 39.68
C MET A 8 -20.38 20.45 40.24
N ARG A 9 -19.49 20.42 41.25
CA ARG A 9 -18.72 21.60 41.67
C ARG A 9 -17.24 21.25 41.56
N GLY A 10 -16.70 21.39 40.36
CA GLY A 10 -15.31 21.07 40.07
C GLY A 10 -14.95 21.06 38.58
N PHE A 11 -15.92 21.16 37.67
CA PHE A 11 -15.61 21.42 36.27
C PHE A 11 -15.35 22.91 36.09
N ASP A 12 -14.08 23.29 36.25
CA ASP A 12 -13.58 24.53 35.69
C ASP A 12 -13.67 24.42 34.16
N PRO A 13 -14.51 25.24 33.48
CA PRO A 13 -14.74 25.11 32.05
C PRO A 13 -13.49 25.36 31.20
N GLY A 14 -12.43 25.95 31.78
CA GLY A 14 -11.12 26.05 31.15
C GLY A 14 -10.32 24.74 31.18
N LEU A 15 -10.44 23.97 32.27
CA LEU A 15 -9.68 22.73 32.48
C LEU A 15 -10.28 21.56 31.68
N GLY A 16 -11.62 21.45 31.64
CA GLY A 16 -12.32 20.42 30.87
C GLY A 16 -12.15 20.55 29.35
N ARG A 17 -11.89 21.78 28.86
CA ARG A 17 -11.55 22.02 27.44
C ARG A 17 -10.15 21.54 27.10
N LEU A 18 -9.19 21.76 27.98
CA LEU A 18 -7.81 21.31 27.79
C LEU A 18 -7.73 19.78 27.86
N GLU A 19 -8.41 19.16 28.82
CA GLU A 19 -8.51 17.71 28.94
C GLU A 19 -9.21 17.08 27.72
N ALA A 20 -10.30 17.67 27.22
CA ALA A 20 -10.95 17.21 26.00
C ALA A 20 -10.05 17.34 24.76
N ILE A 21 -9.27 18.42 24.65
CA ILE A 21 -8.29 18.59 23.57
C ILE A 21 -7.18 17.55 23.69
N ILE A 22 -6.66 17.30 24.89
CA ILE A 22 -5.62 16.30 25.15
C ILE A 22 -6.13 14.88 24.84
N ILE A 23 -7.38 14.56 25.21
CA ILE A 23 -8.02 13.28 24.90
C ILE A 23 -8.24 13.16 23.38
N CYS A 24 -8.71 14.21 22.69
CA CYS A 24 -8.83 14.21 21.24
C CYS A 24 -7.48 14.03 20.54
N ILE A 25 -6.41 14.68 21.02
CA ILE A 25 -5.05 14.52 20.50
C ILE A 25 -4.54 13.09 20.76
N LEU A 26 -4.73 12.55 21.97
CA LEU A 26 -4.36 11.17 22.31
C LEU A 26 -5.14 10.14 21.46
N ILE A 27 -6.42 10.37 21.17
CA ILE A 27 -7.22 9.52 20.27
C ILE A 27 -6.69 9.59 18.84
N VAL A 28 -6.29 10.76 18.35
CA VAL A 28 -5.66 10.92 17.02
C VAL A 28 -4.31 10.19 16.94
N ILE A 29 -3.53 10.13 18.02
CA ILE A 29 -2.26 9.38 18.08
C ILE A 29 -2.49 7.86 18.16
N LEU A 30 -3.64 7.42 18.69
CA LEU A 30 -4.01 6.01 18.79
C LEU A 30 -4.60 5.42 17.50
N ILE A 31 -4.90 6.25 16.49
CA ILE A 31 -5.16 5.76 15.14
C ILE A 31 -3.80 5.40 14.55
N SER A 32 -3.27 4.24 14.95
CA SER A 32 -2.20 3.60 14.21
C SER A 32 -2.76 3.32 12.82
N SER A 33 -2.47 4.18 11.84
CA SER A 33 -2.55 3.76 10.45
C SER A 33 -1.70 2.51 10.39
N ALA A 34 -2.32 1.38 10.06
CA ALA A 34 -1.58 0.16 9.80
C ALA A 34 -0.72 0.46 8.58
N GLN A 35 0.50 0.95 8.83
CA GLN A 35 1.46 1.22 7.78
C GLN A 35 1.77 -0.14 7.16
N ALA A 36 1.26 -0.36 5.95
CA ALA A 36 1.56 -1.59 5.20
C ALA A 36 3.05 -1.69 4.86
N PHE A 37 3.80 -0.59 4.97
CA PHE A 37 5.26 -0.52 4.90
C PHE A 37 5.84 0.64 5.75
N PRO A 38 7.12 0.59 6.12
CA PRO A 38 8.05 -0.51 5.86
C PRO A 38 7.71 -1.78 6.67
N LEU A 39 7.92 -2.94 6.06
CA LEU A 39 7.79 -4.24 6.73
C LEU A 39 9.18 -4.71 7.16
N HIS A 40 9.32 -5.09 8.43
CA HIS A 40 10.60 -5.50 9.01
C HIS A 40 10.57 -6.97 9.41
N GLY A 41 11.72 -7.64 9.27
CA GLY A 41 11.96 -8.94 9.86
C GLY A 41 13.43 -9.27 9.95
N GLY A 42 13.75 -10.36 10.64
CA GLY A 42 15.12 -10.83 10.80
C GLY A 42 15.19 -12.10 11.64
N ASN A 43 16.38 -12.70 11.66
CA ASN A 43 16.69 -13.90 12.45
C ASN A 43 17.66 -13.62 13.62
N GLY A 44 17.91 -12.34 13.93
CA GLY A 44 18.88 -11.90 14.94
C GLY A 44 20.32 -11.77 14.45
N ILE A 45 20.62 -12.25 13.23
CA ILE A 45 21.91 -12.08 12.54
C ILE A 45 21.73 -11.13 11.35
N VAL A 46 20.76 -11.44 10.49
CA VAL A 46 20.37 -10.64 9.33
C VAL A 46 19.02 -10.01 9.58
N ASN A 47 18.91 -8.73 9.26
CA ASN A 47 17.68 -7.96 9.24
C ASN A 47 17.36 -7.55 7.82
N ALA A 48 16.08 -7.54 7.48
CA ALA A 48 15.60 -7.04 6.21
C ALA A 48 14.39 -6.12 6.39
N THR A 49 14.27 -5.16 5.47
CA THR A 49 13.21 -4.17 5.42
C THR A 49 12.64 -4.09 4.02
N VAL A 50 11.35 -4.34 3.85
CA VAL A 50 10.64 -4.08 2.59
C VAL A 50 10.06 -2.67 2.66
N TYR A 51 10.34 -1.84 1.65
CA TYR A 51 9.91 -0.44 1.59
C TYR A 51 8.63 -0.25 0.79
N GLY A 52 8.33 -1.14 -0.16
CA GLY A 52 7.15 -1.07 -0.99
C GLY A 52 7.18 -2.08 -2.13
N ILE A 53 6.10 -2.10 -2.91
CA ILE A 53 5.99 -2.92 -4.12
C ILE A 53 5.31 -2.15 -5.26
N MET A 54 5.65 -2.53 -6.49
CA MET A 54 5.00 -2.03 -7.69
C MET A 54 4.76 -3.16 -8.69
N LYS A 55 3.69 -3.08 -9.47
CA LYS A 55 3.43 -4.05 -10.52
C LYS A 55 4.35 -3.79 -11.71
N TYR A 56 4.83 -4.86 -12.33
CA TYR A 56 5.66 -4.78 -13.52
C TYR A 56 4.85 -4.27 -14.72
N GLU A 57 5.31 -3.20 -15.37
CA GLU A 57 4.58 -2.52 -16.43
C GLU A 57 4.55 -3.30 -17.77
N TYR A 58 5.48 -4.25 -18.00
CA TYR A 58 5.60 -4.99 -19.27
C TYR A 58 5.11 -6.43 -19.20
N GLY A 59 4.48 -6.87 -18.11
CA GLY A 59 4.04 -8.25 -17.98
C GLY A 59 3.42 -8.59 -16.64
N ASN A 60 3.48 -9.88 -16.32
CA ASN A 60 3.01 -10.43 -15.06
C ASN A 60 4.18 -10.46 -14.08
N GLY A 61 4.30 -9.45 -13.22
CA GLY A 61 5.38 -9.41 -12.24
C GLY A 61 5.15 -8.40 -11.12
N LEU A 62 5.91 -8.56 -10.05
CA LEU A 62 5.96 -7.63 -8.93
C LEU A 62 7.41 -7.24 -8.66
N TYR A 63 7.65 -5.95 -8.63
CA TYR A 63 8.87 -5.39 -8.08
C TYR A 63 8.72 -5.21 -6.57
N VAL A 64 9.77 -5.55 -5.83
CA VAL A 64 9.85 -5.42 -4.38
C VAL A 64 11.09 -4.61 -4.02
N ASP A 65 10.88 -3.46 -3.41
CA ASP A 65 11.95 -2.62 -2.88
C ASP A 65 12.33 -3.11 -1.48
N ILE A 66 13.53 -3.63 -1.32
CA ILE A 66 13.98 -4.30 -0.10
C ILE A 66 15.41 -3.91 0.24
N SER A 67 15.72 -3.82 1.54
CA SER A 67 17.09 -3.86 2.03
C SER A 67 17.32 -5.05 2.94
N ALA A 68 18.53 -5.60 2.92
CA ALA A 68 18.98 -6.62 3.86
C ALA A 68 20.39 -6.29 4.38
N SER A 69 20.67 -6.66 5.62
CA SER A 69 22.00 -6.56 6.22
C SER A 69 22.95 -7.70 5.83
N ASP A 70 22.47 -8.65 5.03
CA ASP A 70 23.34 -9.61 4.35
C ASP A 70 23.90 -8.93 3.10
N VAL A 71 25.21 -8.69 3.12
CA VAL A 71 25.90 -8.08 1.98
C VAL A 71 26.25 -9.13 0.93
N ASP A 72 26.29 -10.42 1.27
CA ASP A 72 26.46 -11.52 0.32
C ASP A 72 25.11 -11.88 -0.32
N VAL A 73 25.08 -12.93 -1.16
CA VAL A 73 23.88 -13.33 -1.90
C VAL A 73 22.84 -13.95 -0.95
N TYR A 74 21.64 -13.40 -0.91
CA TYR A 74 20.47 -13.95 -0.25
C TYR A 74 19.36 -14.24 -1.27
N GLU A 75 18.64 -15.34 -1.06
CA GLU A 75 17.49 -15.68 -1.88
C GLU A 75 16.22 -15.08 -1.28
N VAL A 76 15.31 -14.64 -2.14
CA VAL A 76 13.99 -14.16 -1.72
C VAL A 76 12.91 -14.90 -2.50
N GLU A 77 11.92 -15.38 -1.75
CA GLU A 77 10.75 -16.04 -2.28
C GLU A 77 9.49 -15.28 -1.84
N LEU A 78 8.59 -15.04 -2.79
CA LEU A 78 7.27 -14.49 -2.53
C LEU A 78 6.29 -15.64 -2.33
N ILE A 79 5.53 -15.57 -1.24
CA ILE A 79 4.50 -16.56 -0.90
C ILE A 79 3.14 -15.89 -0.91
N ASP A 80 2.19 -16.45 -1.66
CA ASP A 80 0.83 -15.91 -1.79
C ASP A 80 -0.14 -16.41 -0.70
N SER A 81 -1.39 -15.96 -0.76
CA SER A 81 -2.47 -16.36 0.14
C SER A 81 -2.74 -17.87 0.16
N ASP A 82 -2.52 -18.54 -0.98
CA ASP A 82 -2.75 -19.97 -1.18
C ASP A 82 -1.52 -20.82 -0.83
N ASN A 83 -0.42 -20.17 -0.44
CA ASN A 83 0.91 -20.72 -0.17
C ASN A 83 1.63 -21.28 -1.41
N ASN A 84 1.34 -20.75 -2.60
CA ASN A 84 2.23 -20.91 -3.74
C ASN A 84 3.48 -20.05 -3.52
N THR A 85 4.63 -20.55 -3.98
CA THR A 85 5.93 -19.90 -3.84
C THR A 85 6.44 -19.45 -5.21
N TYR A 86 6.94 -18.23 -5.28
CA TYR A 86 7.50 -17.62 -6.48
C TYR A 86 8.91 -17.13 -6.16
N SER A 87 9.90 -17.65 -6.87
CA SER A 87 11.29 -17.21 -6.70
C SER A 87 11.50 -15.91 -7.47
N GLY A 88 12.04 -14.90 -6.79
CA GLY A 88 12.55 -13.70 -7.44
C GLY A 88 14.01 -13.86 -7.84
N ASN A 89 14.59 -12.81 -8.40
CA ASN A 89 16.04 -12.71 -8.49
C ASN A 89 16.65 -12.70 -7.07
N SER A 90 17.81 -13.34 -6.90
CA SER A 90 18.58 -13.25 -5.65
C SER A 90 19.12 -11.83 -5.46
N GLY A 91 19.08 -11.33 -4.23
CA GLY A 91 19.74 -10.08 -3.84
C GLY A 91 21.09 -10.37 -3.17
N PRO A 92 21.96 -9.38 -2.98
CA PRO A 92 22.04 -8.20 -3.83
C PRO A 92 22.42 -8.62 -5.25
N TYR A 93 21.79 -8.01 -6.24
CA TYR A 93 22.05 -8.28 -7.65
C TYR A 93 23.40 -7.71 -8.12
N ARG A 94 24.47 -8.47 -7.91
CA ARG A 94 25.84 -8.09 -8.29
C ARG A 94 26.14 -8.39 -9.77
N SER A 95 25.68 -7.55 -10.69
CA SER A 95 26.10 -7.65 -12.09
C SER A 95 27.47 -7.02 -12.33
N THR A 96 28.41 -7.78 -12.89
CA THR A 96 29.73 -7.27 -13.32
C THR A 96 29.67 -6.51 -14.66
N LEU A 97 28.49 -6.40 -15.31
CA LEU A 97 28.37 -6.03 -16.72
C LEU A 97 27.43 -4.85 -17.04
N HIS A 98 26.79 -4.17 -16.06
CA HIS A 98 25.92 -3.02 -16.37
C HIS A 98 26.15 -1.76 -15.52
N VAL A 99 25.95 -0.61 -16.19
CA VAL A 99 26.32 0.78 -15.86
C VAL A 99 25.35 1.44 -14.84
N PHE A 100 24.44 0.68 -14.22
CA PHE A 100 23.45 1.21 -13.28
C PHE A 100 23.55 0.46 -11.94
N PRO A 101 24.06 1.08 -10.87
CA PRO A 101 23.99 0.48 -9.54
C PRO A 101 22.52 0.44 -9.11
N THR A 102 21.91 -0.73 -9.01
CA THR A 102 20.63 -0.91 -8.29
C THR A 102 20.85 -0.90 -6.78
N GLU A 103 22.11 -1.04 -6.36
CA GLU A 103 22.53 -1.18 -4.98
C GLU A 103 22.92 0.16 -4.37
N THR A 104 22.40 0.45 -3.18
CA THR A 104 22.96 1.47 -2.30
C THR A 104 23.32 0.81 -0.98
N GLU A 105 24.62 0.63 -0.73
CA GLU A 105 25.09 0.21 0.58
C GLU A 105 24.96 1.37 1.56
N ASN A 106 24.29 1.13 2.68
CA ASN A 106 24.20 2.08 3.77
C ASN A 106 24.22 1.31 5.10
N ARG A 107 25.20 1.64 5.96
CA ARG A 107 25.34 1.06 7.32
C ARG A 107 25.34 -0.47 7.33
N GLY A 108 26.03 -1.10 6.38
CA GLY A 108 26.12 -2.56 6.29
C GLY A 108 24.83 -3.23 5.84
N SER A 109 23.99 -2.53 5.08
CA SER A 109 22.82 -3.10 4.40
C SER A 109 22.81 -2.66 2.95
N ILE A 110 22.39 -3.56 2.07
CA ILE A 110 22.22 -3.27 0.64
C ILE A 110 20.73 -3.17 0.36
N ARG A 111 20.32 -2.06 -0.24
CA ARG A 111 18.97 -1.88 -0.81
C ARG A 111 18.99 -2.26 -2.28
N ASP A 112 18.00 -3.04 -2.71
CA ASP A 112 17.84 -3.54 -4.07
C ASP A 112 16.36 -3.58 -4.48
N MET A 113 16.11 -3.72 -5.78
CA MET A 113 14.77 -3.87 -6.35
C MET A 113 14.65 -5.25 -7.00
N LEU A 114 13.94 -6.16 -6.35
CA LEU A 114 13.78 -7.55 -6.81
C LEU A 114 12.54 -7.69 -7.69
N LEU A 115 12.65 -8.41 -8.80
CA LEU A 115 11.52 -8.75 -9.67
C LEU A 115 11.10 -10.21 -9.44
N PHE A 116 9.79 -10.41 -9.30
CA PHE A 116 9.14 -11.72 -9.18
C PHE A 116 8.17 -11.93 -10.33
N ASP A 117 8.26 -13.05 -11.02
CA ASP A 117 7.24 -13.49 -11.98
C ASP A 117 6.06 -14.13 -11.24
N VAL A 118 4.89 -13.50 -11.29
CA VAL A 118 3.71 -13.88 -10.50
C VAL A 118 2.42 -13.76 -11.31
N PRO A 119 1.35 -14.51 -11.00
CA PRO A 119 0.05 -14.31 -11.62
C PRO A 119 -0.48 -12.89 -11.43
N LYS A 120 -1.23 -12.38 -12.42
CA LYS A 120 -1.76 -10.99 -12.45
C LYS A 120 -2.53 -10.58 -11.19
N ASP A 121 -3.29 -11.51 -10.62
CA ASP A 121 -4.25 -11.26 -9.55
C ASP A 121 -3.75 -11.75 -8.17
N ILE A 122 -2.45 -12.02 -8.04
CA ILE A 122 -1.84 -12.54 -6.80
C ILE A 122 -2.14 -11.66 -5.59
N ILE A 123 -2.32 -12.31 -4.43
CA ILE A 123 -2.39 -11.65 -3.12
C ILE A 123 -1.18 -12.10 -2.32
N VAL A 124 -0.24 -11.19 -2.09
CA VAL A 124 0.99 -11.47 -1.35
C VAL A 124 0.68 -11.70 0.13
N LYS A 125 1.20 -12.79 0.69
CA LYS A 125 1.04 -13.14 2.12
C LYS A 125 2.32 -12.89 2.92
N ARG A 126 3.48 -13.18 2.35
CA ARG A 126 4.79 -12.98 2.99
C ARG A 126 5.93 -13.10 2.00
N LEU A 127 7.10 -12.62 2.41
CA LEU A 127 8.38 -12.96 1.79
C LEU A 127 9.14 -13.92 2.70
N ARG A 128 9.77 -14.94 2.12
CA ARG A 128 10.80 -15.75 2.78
C ARG A 128 12.15 -15.28 2.27
N ILE A 129 13.05 -15.01 3.22
CA ILE A 129 14.42 -14.57 2.95
C ILE A 129 15.36 -15.66 3.45
N ALA A 130 16.26 -16.12 2.60
CA ALA A 130 17.28 -17.10 2.94
C ALA A 130 18.67 -16.45 2.78
N PRO A 131 19.25 -15.93 3.89
CA PRO A 131 20.60 -15.37 3.89
C PRO A 131 21.68 -16.42 3.60
N SER A 132 22.85 -15.99 3.14
CA SER A 132 23.98 -16.88 2.80
C SER A 132 24.49 -17.68 4.00
N HIS A 133 24.53 -17.06 5.18
CA HIS A 133 25.26 -17.59 6.35
C HIS A 133 24.40 -17.73 7.61
N SER A 134 23.07 -17.73 7.49
CA SER A 134 22.17 -17.84 8.64
C SER A 134 20.81 -18.45 8.25
N ASP A 135 20.02 -18.80 9.26
CA ASP A 135 18.73 -19.46 9.05
C ASP A 135 17.72 -18.56 8.29
N PRO A 136 16.90 -19.12 7.40
CA PRO A 136 15.88 -18.34 6.70
C PRO A 136 14.82 -17.80 7.67
N PHE A 137 14.24 -16.65 7.32
CA PHE A 137 13.15 -16.04 8.08
C PHE A 137 12.06 -15.51 7.15
N CYS A 138 10.90 -15.16 7.71
CA CYS A 138 9.77 -14.64 6.95
C CYS A 138 9.42 -13.22 7.40
N ILE A 139 9.09 -12.37 6.43
CA ILE A 139 8.44 -11.08 6.64
C ILE A 139 6.98 -11.24 6.24
N ASN A 140 6.06 -11.18 7.21
CA ASN A 140 4.63 -11.29 6.94
C ASN A 140 4.11 -10.00 6.32
N TRP A 141 3.29 -10.13 5.29
CA TRP A 141 2.52 -9.03 4.73
C TRP A 141 1.29 -8.80 5.61
N THR A 142 1.03 -7.55 5.99
CA THR A 142 -0.11 -7.19 6.86
C THR A 142 -1.47 -7.27 6.15
N GLY A 143 -1.53 -7.84 4.95
CA GLY A 143 -2.74 -8.00 4.14
C GLY A 143 -2.89 -6.93 3.06
N VAL A 144 -4.04 -6.96 2.40
CA VAL A 144 -4.42 -6.00 1.35
C VAL A 144 -4.91 -4.71 2.01
N THR A 145 -4.43 -3.56 1.56
CA THR A 145 -4.90 -2.27 2.08
C THR A 145 -6.40 -2.13 1.82
N GLU A 146 -7.20 -1.86 2.86
CA GLU A 146 -8.64 -1.73 2.74
C GLU A 146 -9.25 -0.59 3.56
N VAL A 147 -10.37 -0.05 3.09
CA VAL A 147 -11.21 0.90 3.81
C VAL A 147 -12.68 0.52 3.64
N THR A 148 -13.43 0.56 4.73
CA THR A 148 -14.87 0.22 4.74
C THR A 148 -15.68 1.46 5.03
N GLY A 149 -16.63 1.76 4.15
CA GLY A 149 -17.63 2.81 4.29
C GLY A 149 -19.00 2.22 4.62
N HIS A 150 -20.04 3.04 4.52
CA HIS A 150 -21.38 2.62 4.96
C HIS A 150 -21.94 1.44 4.15
N ASN A 151 -21.77 1.43 2.83
CA ASN A 151 -22.35 0.44 1.92
C ASN A 151 -21.32 -0.17 0.96
N VAL A 152 -20.04 0.09 1.16
CA VAL A 152 -19.00 -0.33 0.23
C VAL A 152 -17.68 -0.53 0.98
N THR A 153 -16.95 -1.59 0.62
CA THR A 153 -15.56 -1.79 1.04
C THR A 153 -14.66 -1.66 -0.18
N LEU A 154 -13.63 -0.84 -0.08
CA LEU A 154 -12.62 -0.67 -1.11
C LEU A 154 -11.32 -1.34 -0.66
N ARG A 155 -10.77 -2.21 -1.51
CA ARG A 155 -9.48 -2.86 -1.36
C ARG A 155 -8.55 -2.49 -2.50
N PHE A 156 -7.26 -2.40 -2.23
CA PHE A 156 -6.25 -2.03 -3.22
C PHE A 156 -5.13 -3.07 -3.31
N TYR A 157 -4.88 -3.53 -4.54
CA TYR A 157 -3.94 -4.61 -4.86
C TYR A 157 -2.73 -4.15 -5.67
N GLY A 158 -2.59 -2.84 -5.86
CA GLY A 158 -1.42 -2.21 -6.46
C GLY A 158 -1.70 -1.32 -7.65
N ALA A 159 -0.65 -0.68 -8.12
CA ALA A 159 -0.71 0.27 -9.21
C ALA A 159 0.39 0.00 -10.25
N THR A 160 0.11 0.35 -11.51
CA THR A 160 1.11 0.51 -12.56
C THR A 160 1.08 1.94 -13.08
N PHE A 161 2.25 2.48 -13.42
CA PHE A 161 2.36 3.75 -14.13
C PHE A 161 2.61 3.50 -15.61
N GLU A 162 1.74 4.06 -16.46
CA GLU A 162 1.85 3.98 -17.91
C GLU A 162 2.25 5.36 -18.47
N PRO A 163 3.46 5.53 -19.00
CA PRO A 163 3.89 6.81 -19.58
C PRO A 163 3.05 7.19 -20.80
N ASN A 164 2.55 8.42 -20.85
CA ASN A 164 1.80 8.90 -22.01
C ASN A 164 2.80 9.51 -23.02
N GLY A 165 3.17 8.71 -24.02
CA GLY A 165 4.27 8.98 -24.97
C GLY A 165 4.19 10.26 -25.82
N MET A 166 3.22 11.15 -25.60
CA MET A 166 3.04 12.38 -26.38
C MET A 166 3.16 13.70 -25.60
N ARG A 167 3.13 13.69 -24.26
CA ARG A 167 3.32 14.92 -23.46
C ARG A 167 4.21 14.65 -22.24
N TRP A 168 5.45 15.11 -22.34
CA TRP A 168 6.31 15.60 -21.26
C TRP A 168 6.03 15.00 -19.87
N ARG A 169 6.58 13.81 -19.58
CA ARG A 169 6.73 13.25 -18.21
C ARG A 169 5.41 13.14 -17.42
N GLN A 170 4.30 12.98 -18.14
CA GLN A 170 2.99 12.64 -17.60
C GLN A 170 2.56 11.26 -18.09
N GLY A 171 1.77 10.58 -17.28
CA GLY A 171 1.26 9.25 -17.56
C GLY A 171 -0.07 8.97 -16.89
N ASN A 172 -0.48 7.72 -16.98
CA ASN A 172 -1.69 7.22 -16.34
C ASN A 172 -1.29 6.31 -15.18
N TRP A 173 -1.89 6.52 -14.03
CA TRP A 173 -1.89 5.50 -12.99
C TRP A 173 -3.05 4.55 -13.23
N ASN A 174 -2.76 3.25 -13.28
CA ASN A 174 -3.76 2.19 -13.34
C ASN A 174 -3.80 1.50 -11.98
N LEU A 175 -4.86 1.76 -11.22
CA LEU A 175 -5.04 1.28 -9.85
C LEU A 175 -5.88 0.00 -9.86
N ASP A 176 -5.32 -1.10 -9.38
CA ASP A 176 -6.04 -2.38 -9.24
C ASP A 176 -6.80 -2.40 -7.91
N VAL A 177 -8.13 -2.32 -7.99
CA VAL A 177 -9.01 -2.20 -6.84
C VAL A 177 -10.07 -3.29 -6.85
N ASN A 178 -10.58 -3.66 -5.67
CA ASN A 178 -11.79 -4.44 -5.51
C ASN A 178 -12.80 -3.64 -4.69
N LEU A 179 -14.01 -3.48 -5.22
CA LEU A 179 -15.14 -2.93 -4.50
C LEU A 179 -16.08 -4.06 -4.08
N THR A 180 -16.39 -4.14 -2.79
CA THR A 180 -17.45 -5.01 -2.27
C THR A 180 -18.69 -4.18 -1.96
N ASN A 181 -19.78 -4.41 -2.68
CA ASN A 181 -21.06 -3.77 -2.45
C ASN A 181 -21.76 -4.40 -1.25
N SER A 182 -21.80 -3.67 -0.14
CA SER A 182 -22.46 -4.10 1.10
C SER A 182 -23.92 -3.62 1.20
N ALA A 183 -24.46 -2.99 0.15
CA ALA A 183 -25.87 -2.63 0.08
C ALA A 183 -26.75 -3.84 -0.28
N ASN A 184 -28.06 -3.62 -0.23
CA ASN A 184 -29.09 -4.56 -0.66
C ASN A 184 -29.54 -4.35 -2.12
N GLN A 185 -28.92 -3.41 -2.84
CA GLN A 185 -29.21 -3.09 -4.23
C GLN A 185 -27.93 -3.08 -5.06
N THR A 186 -28.05 -3.27 -6.37
CA THR A 186 -26.93 -3.12 -7.30
C THR A 186 -26.38 -1.69 -7.21
N ALA A 187 -25.05 -1.59 -7.23
CA ALA A 187 -24.34 -0.32 -7.25
C ALA A 187 -23.56 -0.20 -8.55
N GLU A 188 -23.46 1.03 -9.06
CA GLU A 188 -22.76 1.35 -10.30
C GLU A 188 -21.59 2.29 -9.99
N TYR A 189 -20.44 1.97 -10.58
CA TYR A 189 -19.22 2.75 -10.41
C TYR A 189 -18.45 2.89 -11.72
N SER A 190 -17.73 3.99 -11.91
CA SER A 190 -16.77 4.18 -13.00
C SER A 190 -15.45 4.75 -12.47
N SER A 191 -14.43 4.86 -13.32
CA SER A 191 -13.14 5.46 -12.93
C SER A 191 -13.31 6.89 -12.39
N SER A 192 -14.27 7.66 -12.91
CA SER A 192 -14.55 9.02 -12.43
C SER A 192 -15.07 9.13 -10.99
N ASP A 193 -15.51 8.02 -10.37
CA ASP A 193 -15.86 8.00 -8.93
C ASP A 193 -14.62 8.03 -8.01
N PHE A 194 -13.43 7.85 -8.58
CA PHE A 194 -12.16 7.76 -7.84
C PHE A 194 -11.31 9.00 -8.07
N VAL A 195 -10.57 9.36 -7.02
CA VAL A 195 -9.58 10.44 -7.06
C VAL A 195 -8.30 9.95 -6.43
N LEU A 196 -7.18 10.15 -7.12
CA LEU A 196 -5.84 9.88 -6.60
C LEU A 196 -5.29 11.14 -5.94
N ALA A 197 -4.76 11.03 -4.73
CA ALA A 197 -4.02 12.10 -4.07
C ALA A 197 -2.52 11.75 -4.02
N ASP A 198 -1.66 12.72 -4.31
CA ASP A 198 -0.20 12.56 -4.29
C ASP A 198 0.46 13.05 -2.99
N GLN A 199 1.78 12.88 -2.90
CA GLN A 199 2.60 13.29 -1.74
C GLN A 199 2.67 14.79 -1.48
N PHE A 200 2.24 15.61 -2.43
CA PHE A 200 2.17 17.06 -2.31
C PHE A 200 0.75 17.54 -2.01
N GLY A 201 -0.23 16.62 -1.95
CA GLY A 201 -1.64 16.93 -1.71
C GLY A 201 -2.41 17.34 -2.98
N TRP A 202 -1.83 17.18 -4.17
CA TRP A 202 -2.58 17.37 -5.42
C TRP A 202 -3.51 16.19 -5.64
N VAL A 203 -4.67 16.48 -6.24
CA VAL A 203 -5.71 15.49 -6.54
C VAL A 203 -5.91 15.35 -8.05
N TYR A 204 -6.06 14.11 -8.49
CA TYR A 204 -6.22 13.73 -9.89
C TYR A 204 -7.47 12.85 -10.03
N HIS A 205 -8.42 13.30 -10.85
CA HIS A 205 -9.65 12.56 -11.08
C HIS A 205 -9.41 11.36 -11.99
N GLY A 206 -10.11 10.25 -11.71
CA GLY A 206 -10.14 9.12 -12.62
C GLY A 206 -10.78 9.47 -13.97
N GLU A 207 -10.53 8.64 -14.97
CA GLU A 207 -10.92 8.87 -16.35
C GLU A 207 -12.44 9.05 -16.51
N GLU A 208 -12.82 10.13 -17.19
CA GLU A 208 -14.22 10.40 -17.56
C GLU A 208 -14.63 9.58 -18.78
N GLY A 209 -15.90 9.17 -18.83
CA GLY A 209 -16.46 8.45 -19.98
C GLY A 209 -16.18 6.94 -19.99
N ASP A 210 -15.51 6.41 -18.97
CA ASP A 210 -15.34 4.97 -18.78
C ASP A 210 -16.68 4.25 -18.56
N ALA A 211 -16.76 3.00 -19.03
CA ALA A 211 -17.96 2.18 -18.89
C ALA A 211 -18.28 1.90 -17.41
N LEU A 212 -19.55 2.07 -17.04
CA LEU A 212 -20.05 1.74 -15.71
C LEU A 212 -19.84 0.26 -15.39
N LYS A 213 -19.44 0.01 -14.15
CA LYS A 213 -19.25 -1.29 -13.54
C LYS A 213 -20.40 -1.52 -12.58
N GLU A 214 -21.24 -2.49 -12.91
CA GLU A 214 -22.34 -2.93 -12.06
C GLU A 214 -21.82 -3.97 -11.06
N ILE A 215 -22.09 -3.73 -9.77
CA ILE A 215 -21.76 -4.66 -8.69
C ILE A 215 -23.07 -5.03 -8.00
N PRO A 216 -23.57 -6.26 -8.19
CA PRO A 216 -24.80 -6.71 -7.54
C PRO A 216 -24.74 -6.58 -6.02
N ALA A 217 -25.91 -6.58 -5.40
CA ALA A 217 -26.02 -6.53 -3.94
C ALA A 217 -25.22 -7.67 -3.30
N ARG A 218 -24.40 -7.35 -2.29
CA ARG A 218 -23.56 -8.31 -1.55
C ARG A 218 -22.45 -8.98 -2.35
N GLU A 219 -22.17 -8.50 -3.55
CA GLU A 219 -21.09 -9.02 -4.38
C GLU A 219 -19.88 -8.08 -4.41
N SER A 220 -18.78 -8.56 -4.99
CA SER A 220 -17.55 -7.81 -5.14
C SER A 220 -17.03 -7.87 -6.56
N LEU A 221 -16.42 -6.79 -7.05
CA LEU A 221 -15.81 -6.73 -8.36
C LEU A 221 -14.42 -6.10 -8.27
N ARG A 222 -13.42 -6.83 -8.79
CA ARG A 222 -12.06 -6.35 -8.99
C ARG A 222 -11.88 -5.79 -10.40
N PHE A 223 -11.34 -4.58 -10.52
CA PHE A 223 -11.13 -3.90 -11.79
C PHE A 223 -10.05 -2.82 -11.68
N ASN A 224 -9.56 -2.35 -12.83
CA ASN A 224 -8.61 -1.25 -12.88
C ASN A 224 -9.36 0.09 -12.95
N VAL A 225 -8.90 1.04 -12.14
CA VAL A 225 -9.29 2.45 -12.20
C VAL A 225 -8.15 3.22 -12.85
N LYS A 226 -8.43 3.91 -13.96
CA LYS A 226 -7.44 4.70 -14.67
C LYS A 226 -7.50 6.16 -14.22
N VAL A 227 -6.35 6.73 -13.88
CA VAL A 227 -6.18 8.13 -13.47
C VAL A 227 -5.18 8.80 -14.42
N PRO A 228 -5.66 9.61 -15.38
CA PRO A 228 -4.81 10.16 -16.43
C PRO A 228 -4.10 11.47 -16.02
N PHE A 229 -3.11 11.85 -16.82
CA PHE A 229 -2.39 13.13 -16.74
C PHE A 229 -1.66 13.39 -15.41
N VAL A 230 -1.15 12.34 -14.78
CA VAL A 230 -0.39 12.43 -13.54
C VAL A 230 1.11 12.54 -13.87
N SER A 231 1.83 13.43 -13.17
CA SER A 231 3.28 13.54 -13.34
C SER A 231 3.99 12.26 -12.89
N GLU A 232 5.07 11.88 -13.58
CA GLU A 232 5.96 10.79 -13.13
C GLU A 232 6.57 11.05 -11.73
N LEU A 233 6.57 12.31 -11.27
CA LEU A 233 7.06 12.69 -9.95
C LEU A 233 5.96 12.67 -8.87
N SER A 234 4.69 12.55 -9.26
CA SER A 234 3.55 12.50 -8.34
C SER A 234 3.32 11.06 -7.90
N ARG A 235 3.76 10.76 -6.68
CA ARG A 235 3.66 9.45 -6.05
C ARG A 235 2.28 9.26 -5.40
N PRO A 236 1.54 8.19 -5.72
CA PRO A 236 0.29 7.83 -5.08
C PRO A 236 0.38 7.79 -3.54
N MET A 237 -0.41 8.58 -2.83
CA MET A 237 -0.50 8.50 -1.38
C MET A 237 -1.84 7.97 -0.91
N ALA A 238 -2.92 8.33 -1.61
CA ALA A 238 -4.25 7.90 -1.23
C ALA A 238 -5.21 7.78 -2.41
N ILE A 239 -6.19 6.88 -2.27
CA ILE A 239 -7.36 6.81 -3.12
C ILE A 239 -8.54 7.38 -2.33
N LEU A 240 -9.12 8.46 -2.84
CA LEU A 240 -10.35 9.03 -2.34
C LEU A 240 -11.53 8.47 -3.14
N PHE A 241 -12.54 7.98 -2.45
CA PHE A 241 -13.70 7.36 -3.09
C PHE A 241 -14.94 7.48 -2.19
N LYS A 242 -15.95 8.22 -2.67
CA LYS A 242 -17.25 8.44 -2.00
C LYS A 242 -17.13 8.77 -0.49
N GLY A 243 -16.23 9.70 -0.15
CA GLY A 243 -15.97 10.16 1.22
C GLY A 243 -15.04 9.26 2.03
N MET A 244 -14.58 8.14 1.47
CA MET A 244 -13.52 7.30 2.05
C MET A 244 -12.15 7.78 1.59
N ASN A 245 -11.15 7.54 2.44
CA ASN A 245 -9.75 7.80 2.17
C ASN A 245 -8.96 6.51 2.45
N LEU A 246 -8.43 5.89 1.39
CA LEU A 246 -7.58 4.70 1.48
C LEU A 246 -6.12 5.11 1.33
N ASP A 247 -5.33 4.95 2.39
CA ASP A 247 -3.88 5.17 2.36
C ASP A 247 -3.19 4.08 1.52
N ILE A 248 -2.57 4.49 0.41
CA ILE A 248 -1.81 3.62 -0.49
C ILE A 248 -0.35 4.06 -0.62
N SER A 249 0.14 4.89 0.30
CA SER A 249 1.52 5.41 0.31
C SER A 249 2.59 4.31 0.28
N ALA A 250 2.19 3.12 0.70
CA ALA A 250 2.87 1.84 0.64
C ALA A 250 3.22 1.32 -0.78
N TRP A 251 2.55 1.81 -1.82
CA TRP A 251 2.56 1.25 -3.17
C TRP A 251 2.96 2.28 -4.24
N ALA A 252 3.77 3.27 -3.86
CA ALA A 252 4.06 4.47 -4.61
C ALA A 252 5.50 4.55 -5.14
#